data_AF-A0A4Y2LRM7-F1
#
_entry.id   AF-A0A4Y2LRM7-F1
#
_cell.length_a   1.000
_cell.length_b   1.000
_cell.length_c   1.000
_cell.angle_alpha   90.00
_cell.angle_beta   90.00
_cell.angle_gamma   90.00
#
_symmetry.space_group_name_H-M   'P 1'
#
loop_
_entity.id
_entity.type
_entity.pdbx_description
1 polymer ?
#
loop_
_entity_poly.entity_id
_entity_poly.type
_entity_poly.pdbx_seq_one_letter_code
_entity_poly.pdbx_strand_id
1 'polypeptide(L)'
;MKDYLFLLLLLLSLLLSLLASCPPPCSCVPGPEGSTVNCSGLHLERVPQGLPADASALLLRGNNLTDLFGQLPPLPSLLHLDLSHNQLKQLGRGLIFHNFCRLEVLDLSHNDFRTVFNGVFRGIHRLHTLLMMHVQIKFIEEHVFDGLTNLRKLHLSHNHLNAIFPEWFRELPQLEELHLENNHISYVNNGCFSSLHSLLILSLNGNRIRGVSDGAFDGLHNLTSLYVEDNQLSKVPSVSMRAIRQLRVLRLGGNFFPQLHTGDFVRLNLEECFVENIAGLTLIDRGAFWDLPYLKTLHLHHNAQLQFVDEQAFINVPNLRILSLHGNNLSALSKEVVKSFQKPLQISLHQNPLVCDCNIRWISEILKEGNNATRIKILGTLECDGPVERVPVLSLDPSQIPENCPPVLVGSTNLTVNKKIGEGHVFQCRAHGLPSPKILWILPEGRVLNQTSNDPRMRLKGPGSLELHPIRPSDRGTYTCVAENLLGQAIGVMQLKVDNIDIHLFPQSVAATFVTVVWNGTARNAFPEYEIVYR
;
A
#
# COMPACT_ATOMS: atom_id res chain seq x y z
N MET A 1 44.89 -6.45 -66.24
CA MET A 1 45.51 -6.28 -64.91
C MET A 1 44.80 -5.27 -64.00
N LYS A 2 44.20 -4.19 -64.52
CA LYS A 2 43.45 -3.22 -63.70
C LYS A 2 42.12 -3.76 -63.14
N ASP A 3 41.40 -4.61 -63.87
CA ASP A 3 40.11 -5.16 -63.44
C ASP A 3 40.24 -6.25 -62.36
N TYR A 4 41.32 -7.02 -62.39
CA TYR A 4 41.64 -7.99 -61.34
C TYR A 4 42.04 -7.32 -60.03
N LEU A 5 42.71 -6.17 -60.08
CA LEU A 5 43.07 -5.40 -58.89
C LEU A 5 41.82 -4.77 -58.24
N PHE A 6 40.86 -4.32 -59.05
CA PHE A 6 39.58 -3.79 -58.57
C PHE A 6 38.70 -4.90 -57.95
N LEU A 7 38.62 -6.08 -58.58
CA LEU A 7 37.93 -7.23 -57.99
C LEU A 7 38.62 -7.73 -56.71
N LEU A 8 39.96 -7.75 -56.66
CA LEU A 8 40.72 -8.15 -55.48
C LEU A 8 40.55 -7.14 -54.34
N LEU A 9 40.51 -5.83 -54.62
CA LEU A 9 40.22 -4.78 -53.65
C LEU A 9 38.76 -4.83 -53.17
N LEU A 10 37.81 -5.16 -54.03
CA LEU A 10 36.42 -5.41 -53.66
C LEU A 10 36.28 -6.66 -52.80
N LEU A 11 36.93 -7.77 -53.17
CA LEU A 11 36.99 -9.01 -52.38
C LEU A 11 37.74 -8.82 -51.07
N LEU A 12 38.81 -8.01 -51.02
CA LEU A 12 39.48 -7.63 -49.77
C LEU A 12 38.57 -6.73 -48.93
N SER A 13 37.87 -5.77 -49.53
CA SER A 13 36.92 -4.91 -48.79
C SER A 13 35.72 -5.71 -48.28
N LEU A 14 35.27 -6.73 -49.03
CA LEU A 14 34.26 -7.70 -48.61
C LEU A 14 34.81 -8.59 -47.49
N LEU A 15 36.03 -9.13 -47.62
CA LEU A 15 36.70 -9.94 -46.58
C LEU A 15 37.00 -9.12 -45.30
N LEU A 16 37.39 -7.86 -45.44
CA LEU A 16 37.60 -6.93 -44.32
C LEU A 16 36.26 -6.49 -43.71
N SER A 17 35.17 -6.41 -44.49
CA SER A 17 33.82 -6.19 -43.96
C SER A 17 33.24 -7.44 -43.27
N LEU A 18 33.72 -8.64 -43.64
CA LEU A 18 33.45 -9.92 -42.97
C LEU A 18 34.28 -10.09 -41.69
N LEU A 19 35.35 -9.31 -41.53
CA LEU A 19 36.08 -9.09 -40.27
C LEU A 19 35.62 -7.76 -39.66
N ALA A 20 34.32 -7.63 -39.38
CA ALA A 20 33.81 -6.51 -38.58
C ALA A 20 34.51 -6.53 -37.23
N SER A 21 35.59 -5.78 -37.16
CA SER A 21 36.52 -5.76 -36.05
C SER A 21 35.83 -5.07 -34.90
N CYS A 22 35.84 -5.67 -33.72
CA CYS A 22 35.27 -5.06 -32.54
C CYS A 22 35.77 -3.62 -32.39
N PRO A 23 34.90 -2.61 -32.25
CA PRO A 23 35.34 -1.23 -32.26
C PRO A 23 36.17 -0.93 -31.01
N PRO A 24 37.44 -0.53 -31.11
CA PRO A 24 38.22 -0.13 -29.94
C PRO A 24 37.62 1.15 -29.34
N PRO A 25 37.48 1.28 -28.01
CA PRO A 25 38.02 0.42 -26.93
C PRO A 25 37.08 -0.72 -26.44
N CYS A 26 36.02 -1.06 -27.17
CA CYS A 26 35.08 -2.10 -26.77
C CYS A 26 35.66 -3.52 -26.86
N SER A 27 35.03 -4.44 -26.15
CA SER A 27 35.30 -5.88 -26.19
C SER A 27 34.12 -6.62 -26.81
N CYS A 28 34.38 -7.56 -27.71
CA CYS A 28 33.33 -8.32 -28.40
C CYS A 28 33.56 -9.81 -28.17
N VAL A 29 32.54 -10.48 -27.64
CA VAL A 29 32.56 -11.91 -27.32
C VAL A 29 31.52 -12.62 -28.19
N PRO A 30 31.92 -13.54 -29.08
CA PRO A 30 30.98 -14.32 -29.87
C PRO A 30 30.12 -15.21 -28.98
N GLY A 31 28.83 -15.30 -29.30
CA GLY A 31 27.86 -16.14 -28.61
C GLY A 31 26.95 -16.91 -29.57
N PRO A 32 26.13 -17.84 -29.05
CA PRO A 32 25.26 -18.69 -29.87
C PRO A 32 24.18 -17.90 -30.64
N GLU A 33 23.76 -16.75 -30.12
CA GLU A 33 22.74 -15.88 -30.74
C GLU A 33 23.34 -14.68 -31.48
N GLY A 34 24.67 -14.58 -31.52
CA GLY A 34 25.41 -13.43 -32.04
C GLY A 34 26.43 -12.90 -31.04
N SER A 35 27.18 -11.88 -31.43
CA SER A 35 28.26 -11.31 -30.63
C SER A 35 27.76 -10.33 -29.55
N THR A 36 28.24 -10.47 -28.32
CA THR A 36 28.03 -9.49 -27.25
C THR A 36 29.10 -8.42 -27.33
N VAL A 37 28.69 -7.17 -27.58
CA VAL A 37 29.56 -6.00 -27.68
C VAL A 37 29.49 -5.22 -26.37
N ASN A 38 30.58 -5.23 -25.60
CA ASN A 38 30.68 -4.51 -24.34
C ASN A 38 31.56 -3.26 -24.47
N CYS A 39 30.92 -2.11 -24.33
CA CYS A 39 31.50 -0.78 -24.37
C CYS A 39 31.27 -0.01 -23.04
N SER A 40 31.02 -0.72 -21.94
CA SER A 40 30.57 -0.12 -20.68
C SER A 40 31.71 0.57 -19.92
N GLY A 41 31.43 1.73 -19.30
CA GLY A 41 32.39 2.42 -18.43
C GLY A 41 33.60 3.03 -19.15
N LEU A 42 33.51 3.26 -20.46
CA LEU A 42 34.62 3.71 -21.30
C LEU A 42 34.60 5.23 -21.55
N HIS A 43 33.78 5.97 -20.80
CA HIS A 43 33.60 7.42 -20.91
C HIS A 43 33.23 7.90 -22.34
N LEU A 44 32.50 7.07 -23.08
CA LEU A 44 32.14 7.35 -24.48
C LEU A 44 31.13 8.50 -24.55
N GLU A 45 31.39 9.50 -25.39
CA GLU A 45 30.44 10.59 -25.67
C GLU A 45 29.50 10.28 -26.84
N ARG A 46 29.84 9.28 -27.66
CA ARG A 46 29.07 8.82 -28.82
C ARG A 46 29.12 7.31 -28.95
N VAL A 47 28.10 6.74 -29.61
CA VAL A 47 28.08 5.31 -29.94
C VAL A 47 29.26 4.98 -30.89
N PRO A 48 30.07 3.94 -30.60
CA PRO A 48 31.19 3.55 -31.46
C PRO A 48 30.75 3.14 -32.87
N GLN A 49 31.54 3.54 -33.87
CA GLN A 49 31.35 3.13 -35.27
C GLN A 49 31.95 1.75 -35.51
N GLY A 50 31.41 0.99 -36.47
CA GLY A 50 31.94 -0.34 -36.82
C GLY A 50 31.46 -1.47 -35.90
N LEU A 51 30.27 -1.32 -35.30
CA LEU A 51 29.64 -2.40 -34.53
C LEU A 51 29.40 -3.64 -35.43
N PRO A 52 29.69 -4.86 -34.95
CA PRO A 52 29.40 -6.10 -35.68
C PRO A 52 27.92 -6.20 -36.06
N ALA A 53 27.63 -6.57 -37.31
CA ALA A 53 26.26 -6.68 -37.82
C ALA A 53 25.48 -7.86 -37.18
N ASP A 54 26.20 -8.85 -36.65
CA ASP A 54 25.68 -10.00 -35.91
C ASP A 54 25.53 -9.72 -34.40
N ALA A 55 25.72 -8.47 -33.95
CA ALA A 55 25.63 -8.15 -32.53
C ALA A 55 24.24 -8.51 -31.96
N SER A 56 24.24 -9.37 -30.95
CA SER A 56 23.05 -9.82 -30.22
C SER A 56 22.81 -8.99 -28.95
N ALA A 57 23.89 -8.47 -28.36
CA ALA A 57 23.84 -7.59 -27.20
C ALA A 57 24.80 -6.41 -27.38
N LEU A 58 24.32 -5.20 -27.04
CA LEU A 58 25.13 -3.99 -27.05
C LEU A 58 25.04 -3.32 -25.67
N LEU A 59 26.16 -3.33 -24.95
CA LEU A 59 26.27 -2.79 -23.60
C LEU A 59 27.04 -1.46 -23.64
N LEU A 60 26.32 -0.36 -23.45
CA LEU A 60 26.84 1.01 -23.45
C LEU A 60 26.66 1.68 -22.07
N ARG A 61 26.52 0.87 -21.02
CA ARG A 61 26.28 1.34 -19.66
C ARG A 61 27.42 2.20 -19.11
N GLY A 62 27.12 3.23 -18.33
CA GLY A 62 28.13 3.98 -17.59
C GLY A 62 29.02 4.84 -18.49
N ASN A 63 28.46 5.41 -19.55
CA ASN A 63 29.17 6.29 -20.48
C ASN A 63 28.65 7.73 -20.36
N ASN A 64 29.10 8.61 -21.26
CA ASN A 64 28.80 10.04 -21.28
C ASN A 64 27.88 10.42 -22.45
N LEU A 65 27.00 9.50 -22.89
CA LEU A 65 26.11 9.72 -24.03
C LEU A 65 25.03 10.75 -23.66
N THR A 66 24.84 11.77 -24.50
CA THR A 66 23.88 12.87 -24.23
C THR A 66 22.64 12.84 -25.13
N ASP A 67 22.76 12.24 -26.32
CA ASP A 67 21.69 11.95 -27.26
C ASP A 67 22.02 10.69 -28.08
N LEU A 68 21.06 10.20 -28.85
CA LEU A 68 21.18 9.00 -29.69
C LEU A 68 20.91 9.29 -31.18
N PHE A 69 20.66 10.55 -31.57
CA PHE A 69 20.17 10.86 -32.91
C PHE A 69 21.25 10.61 -33.98
N GLY A 70 20.95 9.70 -34.92
CA GLY A 70 21.89 9.33 -35.97
C GLY A 70 23.13 8.57 -35.47
N GLN A 71 23.14 8.17 -34.19
CA GLN A 71 24.28 7.48 -33.58
C GLN A 71 24.14 5.96 -33.62
N LEU A 72 22.91 5.44 -33.60
CA LEU A 72 22.63 4.01 -33.57
C LEU A 72 22.56 3.43 -35.00
N PRO A 73 23.49 2.54 -35.39
CA PRO A 73 23.39 1.84 -36.67
C PRO A 73 22.26 0.81 -36.66
N PRO A 74 21.77 0.37 -37.84
CA PRO A 74 20.77 -0.69 -37.92
C PRO A 74 21.37 -2.02 -37.46
N LEU A 75 20.84 -2.60 -36.37
CA LEU A 75 21.26 -3.87 -35.79
C LEU A 75 20.04 -4.82 -35.69
N PRO A 76 19.63 -5.46 -36.79
CA PRO A 76 18.38 -6.22 -36.84
C PRO A 76 18.40 -7.51 -35.99
N SER A 77 19.59 -7.99 -35.61
CA SER A 77 19.80 -9.18 -34.77
C SER A 77 19.84 -8.85 -33.27
N LEU A 78 19.80 -7.57 -32.89
CA LEU A 78 19.97 -7.13 -31.51
C LEU A 78 18.79 -7.59 -30.64
N LEU A 79 19.11 -8.28 -29.54
CA LEU A 79 18.18 -8.78 -28.53
C LEU A 79 18.25 -7.96 -27.25
N HIS A 80 19.45 -7.46 -26.89
CA HIS A 80 19.68 -6.70 -25.67
C HIS A 80 20.38 -5.36 -25.97
N LEU A 81 19.81 -4.26 -25.48
CA LEU A 81 20.44 -2.94 -25.53
C LEU A 81 20.45 -2.31 -24.14
N ASP A 82 21.64 -2.08 -23.59
CA ASP A 82 21.84 -1.40 -22.32
C ASP A 82 22.44 -0.01 -22.55
N LEU A 83 21.65 1.03 -22.30
CA LEU A 83 22.02 2.44 -22.37
C LEU A 83 21.98 3.09 -20.98
N SER A 84 21.96 2.30 -19.92
CA SER A 84 21.79 2.79 -18.55
C SER A 84 23.01 3.56 -18.05
N HIS A 85 22.82 4.42 -17.04
CA HIS A 85 23.91 5.25 -16.47
C HIS A 85 24.63 6.08 -17.54
N ASN A 86 23.86 6.80 -18.34
CA ASN A 86 24.35 7.79 -19.29
C ASN A 86 23.77 9.17 -18.94
N GLN A 87 23.88 10.15 -19.83
CA GLN A 87 23.37 11.51 -19.65
C GLN A 87 22.33 11.86 -20.73
N LEU A 88 21.57 10.87 -21.19
CA LEU A 88 20.60 11.06 -22.26
C LEU A 88 19.51 12.04 -21.81
N LYS A 89 19.46 13.21 -22.45
CA LYS A 89 18.50 14.28 -22.09
C LYS A 89 17.15 14.12 -22.77
N GLN A 90 17.10 13.35 -23.85
CA GLN A 90 15.89 13.08 -24.63
C GLN A 90 16.06 11.82 -25.48
N LEU A 91 14.94 11.15 -25.78
CA LEU A 91 14.87 10.08 -26.78
C LEU A 91 14.38 10.57 -28.15
N GLY A 92 13.89 11.81 -28.21
CA GLY A 92 13.30 12.41 -29.41
C GLY A 92 11.83 12.10 -29.63
N ARG A 93 11.30 12.57 -30.76
CA ARG A 93 9.89 12.40 -31.20
C ARG A 93 9.79 11.47 -32.43
N GLY A 94 10.53 10.37 -32.45
CA GLY A 94 10.70 9.57 -33.66
C GLY A 94 11.05 8.11 -33.41
N LEU A 95 11.29 7.41 -34.51
CA LEU A 95 11.50 5.97 -34.59
C LEU A 95 12.91 5.54 -34.17
N ILE A 96 13.45 5.99 -33.03
CA ILE A 96 14.88 5.78 -32.77
C ILE A 96 15.31 4.31 -32.62
N PHE A 97 14.38 3.45 -32.17
CA PHE A 97 14.62 2.02 -31.98
C PHE A 97 14.05 1.12 -33.09
N HIS A 98 13.43 1.68 -34.15
CA HIS A 98 12.65 0.89 -35.13
C HIS A 98 13.41 -0.21 -35.86
N ASN A 99 14.73 -0.09 -35.98
CA ASN A 99 15.56 -1.06 -36.68
C ASN A 99 15.93 -2.27 -35.81
N PHE A 100 15.56 -2.28 -34.52
CA PHE A 100 15.85 -3.37 -33.59
C PHE A 100 14.64 -4.31 -33.44
N CYS A 101 14.12 -4.82 -34.55
CA CYS A 101 12.86 -5.59 -34.58
C CYS A 101 12.86 -6.87 -33.72
N ARG A 102 14.03 -7.34 -33.31
CA ARG A 102 14.21 -8.50 -32.42
C ARG A 102 14.50 -8.15 -30.96
N LEU A 103 14.58 -6.85 -30.62
CA LEU A 103 14.94 -6.40 -29.29
C LEU A 103 13.97 -6.94 -28.25
N GLU A 104 14.53 -7.58 -27.22
CA GLU A 104 13.80 -8.20 -26.12
C GLU A 104 14.00 -7.44 -24.81
N VAL A 105 15.19 -6.86 -24.60
CA VAL A 105 15.53 -6.10 -23.40
C VAL A 105 16.10 -4.74 -23.78
N LEU A 106 15.51 -3.69 -23.22
CA LEU A 106 15.97 -2.31 -23.35
C LEU A 106 16.09 -1.67 -21.96
N ASP A 107 17.31 -1.30 -21.59
CA ASP A 107 17.57 -0.55 -20.35
C ASP A 107 17.98 0.90 -20.67
N LEU A 108 17.15 1.83 -20.20
CA LEU A 108 17.33 3.29 -20.30
C LEU A 108 17.47 3.94 -18.92
N SER A 109 17.65 3.15 -17.86
CA SER A 109 17.67 3.62 -16.48
C SER A 109 18.86 4.53 -16.18
N HIS A 110 18.73 5.40 -15.17
CA HIS A 110 19.77 6.35 -14.78
C HIS A 110 20.24 7.21 -15.98
N ASN A 111 19.29 7.94 -16.57
CA ASN A 111 19.49 8.96 -17.60
C ASN A 111 18.75 10.24 -17.19
N ASP A 112 18.71 11.27 -18.03
CA ASP A 112 18.22 12.62 -17.66
C ASP A 112 17.01 13.11 -18.48
N PHE A 113 16.25 12.21 -19.13
CA PHE A 113 15.11 12.61 -19.96
C PHE A 113 13.80 12.74 -19.17
N ARG A 114 13.19 13.94 -19.23
CA ARG A 114 11.99 14.25 -18.43
C ARG A 114 10.67 13.81 -19.06
N THR A 115 10.69 13.52 -20.36
CA THR A 115 9.49 13.26 -21.15
C THR A 115 9.72 12.11 -22.11
N VAL A 116 8.74 11.22 -22.20
CA VAL A 116 8.70 10.13 -23.19
C VAL A 116 7.58 10.44 -24.18
N PHE A 117 7.96 10.65 -25.44
CA PHE A 117 7.05 11.00 -26.52
C PHE A 117 6.49 9.75 -27.19
N ASN A 118 5.28 9.85 -27.73
CA ASN A 118 4.69 8.79 -28.51
C ASN A 118 5.56 8.46 -29.75
N GLY A 119 5.64 7.18 -30.09
CA GLY A 119 6.36 6.67 -31.27
C GLY A 119 7.82 6.27 -31.02
N VAL A 120 8.40 6.62 -29.86
CA VAL A 120 9.80 6.28 -29.52
C VAL A 120 10.05 4.77 -29.55
N PHE A 121 9.09 3.97 -29.06
CA PHE A 121 9.19 2.51 -29.00
C PHE A 121 8.52 1.79 -30.17
N ARG A 122 8.18 2.51 -31.25
CA ARG A 122 7.54 1.89 -32.41
C ARG A 122 8.55 1.04 -33.19
N GLY A 123 8.16 -0.19 -33.54
CA GLY A 123 8.97 -1.15 -34.30
C GLY A 123 9.62 -2.26 -33.45
N ILE A 124 9.77 -2.06 -32.14
CA ILE A 124 10.37 -3.06 -31.22
C ILE A 124 9.30 -3.97 -30.57
N HIS A 125 8.48 -4.61 -31.41
CA HIS A 125 7.30 -5.37 -30.97
C HIS A 125 7.59 -6.65 -30.18
N ARG A 126 8.86 -7.11 -30.16
CA ARG A 126 9.33 -8.29 -29.42
C ARG A 126 9.86 -7.95 -28.02
N LEU A 127 9.79 -6.68 -27.63
CA LEU A 127 10.32 -6.25 -26.35
C LEU A 127 9.57 -6.94 -25.21
N HIS A 128 10.32 -7.63 -24.34
CA HIS A 128 9.83 -8.31 -23.16
C HIS A 128 10.05 -7.47 -21.89
N THR A 129 11.17 -6.76 -21.82
CA THR A 129 11.57 -5.98 -20.65
C THR A 129 11.98 -4.57 -21.06
N LEU A 130 11.33 -3.58 -20.45
CA LEU A 130 11.66 -2.16 -20.59
C LEU A 130 11.95 -1.55 -19.22
N LEU A 131 13.19 -1.08 -19.04
CA LEU A 131 13.65 -0.47 -17.78
C LEU A 131 13.88 1.03 -17.98
N MET A 132 13.20 1.85 -17.19
CA MET A 132 13.32 3.31 -17.15
C MET A 132 13.31 3.82 -15.70
N MET A 133 14.20 3.28 -14.87
CA MET A 133 14.32 3.67 -13.46
C MET A 133 15.20 4.91 -13.29
N HIS A 134 14.90 5.76 -12.31
CA HIS A 134 15.76 6.92 -11.99
C HIS A 134 16.04 7.85 -13.18
N VAL A 135 15.04 8.11 -14.03
CA VAL A 135 15.20 8.96 -15.23
C VAL A 135 14.63 10.38 -15.04
N GLN A 136 14.04 10.65 -13.88
CA GLN A 136 13.38 11.93 -13.57
C GLN A 136 12.16 12.23 -14.47
N ILE A 137 11.50 11.18 -15.00
CA ILE A 137 10.34 11.32 -15.89
C ILE A 137 9.21 12.03 -15.15
N LYS A 138 8.70 13.11 -15.74
CA LYS A 138 7.52 13.86 -15.24
C LYS A 138 6.27 13.62 -16.08
N PHE A 139 6.45 13.33 -17.37
CA PHE A 139 5.37 13.21 -18.33
C PHE A 139 5.63 12.08 -19.31
N ILE A 140 4.64 11.22 -19.49
CA ILE A 140 4.61 10.17 -20.52
C ILE A 140 3.37 10.49 -21.35
N GLU A 141 3.55 10.72 -22.65
CA GLU A 141 2.43 10.94 -23.56
C GLU A 141 1.49 9.73 -23.60
N GLU A 142 0.24 9.95 -24.00
CA GLU A 142 -0.70 8.86 -24.26
C GLU A 142 -0.17 7.95 -25.37
N HIS A 143 -0.50 6.66 -25.32
CA HIS A 143 -0.16 5.68 -26.36
C HIS A 143 1.36 5.43 -26.56
N VAL A 144 2.22 5.86 -25.64
CA VAL A 144 3.68 5.68 -25.74
C VAL A 144 4.12 4.22 -25.85
N PHE A 145 3.40 3.31 -25.19
CA PHE A 145 3.72 1.88 -25.14
C PHE A 145 2.88 1.04 -26.13
N ASP A 146 2.11 1.67 -27.01
CA ASP A 146 1.29 0.96 -27.99
C ASP A 146 2.15 0.11 -28.94
N GLY A 147 1.64 -1.07 -29.30
CA GLY A 147 2.36 -2.05 -30.10
C GLY A 147 3.43 -2.87 -29.37
N LEU A 148 3.70 -2.63 -28.07
CA LEU A 148 4.58 -3.47 -27.24
C LEU A 148 3.84 -4.71 -26.70
N THR A 149 3.21 -5.47 -27.59
CA THR A 149 2.25 -6.53 -27.23
C THR A 149 2.86 -7.74 -26.49
N ASN A 150 4.19 -7.89 -26.53
CA ASN A 150 4.93 -8.96 -25.85
C ASN A 150 5.60 -8.49 -24.55
N LEU A 151 5.40 -7.23 -24.15
CA LEU A 151 6.02 -6.67 -22.96
C LEU A 151 5.49 -7.39 -21.72
N ARG A 152 6.40 -7.96 -20.94
CA ARG A 152 6.12 -8.65 -19.68
C ARG A 152 6.49 -7.81 -18.47
N LYS A 153 7.55 -7.01 -18.58
CA LYS A 153 8.05 -6.18 -17.48
C LYS A 153 8.25 -4.73 -17.90
N LEU A 154 7.59 -3.83 -17.17
CA LEU A 154 7.73 -2.39 -17.32
C LEU A 154 8.16 -1.77 -15.99
N HIS A 155 9.35 -1.15 -15.98
CA HIS A 155 9.93 -0.55 -14.79
C HIS A 155 10.01 0.97 -14.92
N LEU A 156 9.21 1.68 -14.12
CA LEU A 156 9.05 3.15 -14.13
C LEU A 156 9.32 3.78 -12.75
N SER A 157 9.99 3.05 -11.87
CA SER A 157 10.23 3.48 -10.50
C SER A 157 11.26 4.60 -10.36
N HIS A 158 11.24 5.27 -9.21
CA HIS A 158 12.12 6.39 -8.89
C HIS A 158 12.10 7.52 -9.94
N ASN A 159 10.91 7.82 -10.46
CA ASN A 159 10.65 8.96 -11.34
C ASN A 159 9.80 10.02 -10.62
N HIS A 160 9.20 10.94 -11.37
CA HIS A 160 8.38 12.04 -10.84
C HIS A 160 6.96 12.00 -11.41
N LEU A 161 6.43 10.81 -11.67
CA LEU A 161 5.06 10.64 -12.16
C LEU A 161 4.08 11.02 -11.06
N ASN A 162 3.13 11.90 -11.37
CA ASN A 162 2.12 12.37 -10.41
C ASN A 162 0.77 11.65 -10.55
N ALA A 163 0.55 10.95 -11.66
CA ALA A 163 -0.70 10.29 -12.01
C ALA A 163 -0.43 9.05 -12.86
N ILE A 164 -1.45 8.21 -13.00
CA ILE A 164 -1.47 7.03 -13.85
C ILE A 164 -2.60 7.21 -14.85
N PHE A 165 -2.30 7.06 -16.14
CA PHE A 165 -3.28 7.17 -17.23
C PHE A 165 -3.54 5.80 -17.86
N PRO A 166 -4.81 5.37 -18.03
CA PRO A 166 -5.15 4.09 -18.66
C PRO A 166 -4.54 3.90 -20.06
N GLU A 167 -4.38 4.99 -20.80
CA GLU A 167 -3.86 5.05 -22.17
C GLU A 167 -2.41 4.54 -22.27
N TRP A 168 -1.66 4.52 -21.17
CA TRP A 168 -0.31 3.94 -21.14
C TRP A 168 -0.32 2.42 -21.29
N PHE A 169 -1.38 1.76 -20.84
CA PHE A 169 -1.41 0.30 -20.69
C PHE A 169 -2.39 -0.38 -21.65
N ARG A 170 -2.97 0.37 -22.57
CA ARG A 170 -4.07 -0.08 -23.42
C ARG A 170 -3.71 -1.32 -24.23
N GLU A 171 -2.50 -1.40 -24.78
CA GLU A 171 -2.04 -2.50 -25.64
C GLU A 171 -0.96 -3.38 -24.98
N LEU A 172 -1.03 -3.58 -23.66
CA LEU A 172 -0.07 -4.42 -22.91
C LEU A 172 -0.71 -5.69 -22.30
N PRO A 173 -1.31 -6.59 -23.11
CA PRO A 173 -2.08 -7.73 -22.59
C PRO A 173 -1.21 -8.80 -21.92
N GLN A 174 0.10 -8.83 -22.20
CA GLN A 174 1.06 -9.80 -21.67
C GLN A 174 1.87 -9.26 -20.47
N LEU A 175 1.56 -8.04 -19.99
CA LEU A 175 2.33 -7.45 -18.90
C LEU A 175 2.10 -8.24 -17.60
N GLU A 176 3.19 -8.73 -17.02
CA GLU A 176 3.24 -9.55 -15.80
C GLU A 176 3.72 -8.72 -14.60
N GLU A 177 4.63 -7.77 -14.82
CA GLU A 177 5.21 -6.92 -13.78
C GLU A 177 5.16 -5.43 -14.14
N LEU A 178 4.55 -4.63 -13.25
CA LEU A 178 4.52 -3.18 -13.34
C LEU A 178 5.07 -2.55 -12.06
N HIS A 179 6.19 -1.84 -12.21
CA HIS A 179 6.91 -1.20 -11.11
C HIS A 179 6.81 0.32 -11.22
N LEU A 180 6.08 0.94 -10.28
CA LEU A 180 5.79 2.39 -10.21
C LEU A 180 6.20 2.99 -8.86
N GLU A 181 6.99 2.27 -8.07
CA GLU A 181 7.41 2.68 -6.74
C GLU A 181 8.27 3.95 -6.75
N ASN A 182 8.28 4.67 -5.63
CA ASN A 182 9.06 5.89 -5.44
C ASN A 182 8.80 6.98 -6.51
N ASN A 183 7.53 7.18 -6.87
CA ASN A 183 7.06 8.27 -7.71
C ASN A 183 6.33 9.34 -6.85
N HIS A 184 5.45 10.13 -7.45
CA HIS A 184 4.66 11.17 -6.78
C HIS A 184 3.15 10.97 -7.00
N ILE A 185 2.73 9.72 -7.25
CA ILE A 185 1.35 9.37 -7.56
C ILE A 185 0.47 9.65 -6.34
N SER A 186 -0.60 10.43 -6.54
CA SER A 186 -1.47 10.87 -5.44
C SER A 186 -2.79 10.11 -5.35
N TYR A 187 -3.25 9.54 -6.46
CA TYR A 187 -4.52 8.81 -6.56
C TYR A 187 -4.41 7.66 -7.56
N VAL A 188 -5.13 6.57 -7.29
CA VAL A 188 -5.38 5.50 -8.25
C VAL A 188 -6.85 5.56 -8.65
N ASN A 189 -7.09 5.90 -9.92
CA ASN A 189 -8.43 6.12 -10.45
C ASN A 189 -9.03 4.83 -11.02
N ASN A 190 -10.35 4.83 -11.24
CA ASN A 190 -11.05 3.71 -11.85
C ASN A 190 -10.47 3.37 -13.23
N GLY A 191 -10.30 2.08 -13.50
CA GLY A 191 -9.89 1.60 -14.82
C GLY A 191 -8.45 1.90 -15.24
N CYS A 192 -7.61 2.48 -14.38
CA CYS A 192 -6.19 2.73 -14.68
C CYS A 192 -5.45 1.45 -15.13
N PHE A 193 -5.88 0.27 -14.69
CA PHE A 193 -5.23 -1.01 -15.00
C PHE A 193 -6.14 -2.02 -15.70
N SER A 194 -7.29 -1.59 -16.24
CA SER A 194 -8.33 -2.51 -16.73
C SER A 194 -7.89 -3.44 -17.86
N SER A 195 -6.87 -3.05 -18.63
CA SER A 195 -6.34 -3.86 -19.74
C SER A 195 -5.28 -4.88 -19.30
N LEU A 196 -4.78 -4.80 -18.06
CA LEU A 196 -3.62 -5.56 -17.58
C LEU A 196 -4.03 -6.93 -16.98
N HIS A 197 -4.70 -7.75 -17.78
CA HIS A 197 -5.29 -9.02 -17.33
C HIS A 197 -4.25 -10.07 -16.90
N SER A 198 -3.03 -10.00 -17.41
CA SER A 198 -1.93 -10.92 -17.10
C SER A 198 -1.06 -10.46 -15.93
N LEU A 199 -1.35 -9.30 -15.34
CA LEU A 199 -0.49 -8.70 -14.34
C LEU A 199 -0.45 -9.56 -13.07
N LEU A 200 0.76 -9.88 -12.63
CA LEU A 200 1.05 -10.68 -11.44
C LEU A 200 1.53 -9.78 -10.29
N ILE A 201 2.36 -8.79 -10.60
CA ILE A 201 3.00 -7.90 -9.63
C ILE A 201 2.70 -6.45 -9.97
N LEU A 202 2.17 -5.72 -8.98
CA LEU A 202 1.98 -4.27 -9.04
C LEU A 202 2.66 -3.60 -7.84
N SER A 203 3.70 -2.81 -8.12
CA SER A 203 4.44 -2.04 -7.12
C SER A 203 4.07 -0.56 -7.18
N LEU A 204 3.49 -0.04 -6.11
CA LEU A 204 3.07 1.37 -5.94
C LEU A 204 3.63 1.97 -4.64
N ASN A 205 4.56 1.27 -3.97
CA ASN A 205 5.13 1.70 -2.70
C ASN A 205 5.93 3.01 -2.80
N GLY A 206 6.08 3.74 -1.70
CA GLY A 206 6.85 4.99 -1.67
C GLY A 206 6.27 6.12 -2.51
N ASN A 207 4.95 6.12 -2.75
CA ASN A 207 4.24 7.18 -3.46
C ASN A 207 3.54 8.13 -2.46
N ARG A 208 2.57 8.92 -2.94
CA ARG A 208 1.80 9.86 -2.10
C ARG A 208 0.30 9.53 -2.19
N ILE A 209 -0.04 8.26 -2.36
CA ILE A 209 -1.41 7.83 -2.66
C ILE A 209 -2.28 8.09 -1.43
N ARG A 210 -3.23 9.02 -1.56
CA ARG A 210 -4.20 9.37 -0.52
C ARG A 210 -5.52 8.63 -0.69
N GLY A 211 -5.85 8.24 -1.92
CA GLY A 211 -7.12 7.61 -2.26
C GLY A 211 -6.98 6.62 -3.40
N VAL A 212 -7.70 5.52 -3.27
CA VAL A 212 -7.89 4.48 -4.29
C VAL A 212 -9.37 4.41 -4.57
N SER A 213 -9.75 4.56 -5.83
CA SER A 213 -11.16 4.51 -6.27
C SER A 213 -11.69 3.07 -6.24
N ASP A 214 -13.01 2.91 -6.14
CA ASP A 214 -13.65 1.60 -5.94
C ASP A 214 -13.39 0.59 -7.07
N GLY A 215 -13.23 1.04 -8.32
CA GLY A 215 -12.90 0.22 -9.50
C GLY A 215 -11.44 0.38 -9.95
N ALA A 216 -10.54 0.79 -9.05
CA ALA A 216 -9.14 1.05 -9.38
C ALA A 216 -8.38 -0.20 -9.84
N PHE A 217 -8.74 -1.38 -9.32
CA PHE A 217 -8.06 -2.66 -9.58
C PHE A 217 -8.89 -3.60 -10.47
N ASP A 218 -9.91 -3.07 -11.16
CA ASP A 218 -10.67 -3.84 -12.14
C ASP A 218 -9.76 -4.34 -13.27
N GLY A 219 -10.03 -5.54 -13.79
CA GLY A 219 -9.21 -6.20 -14.82
C GLY A 219 -8.00 -6.99 -14.31
N LEU A 220 -7.53 -6.72 -13.08
CA LEU A 220 -6.33 -7.35 -12.49
C LEU A 220 -6.58 -8.77 -11.94
N HIS A 221 -7.21 -9.64 -12.72
CA HIS A 221 -7.72 -10.94 -12.26
C HIS A 221 -6.63 -11.93 -11.80
N ASN A 222 -5.41 -11.80 -12.31
CA ASN A 222 -4.28 -12.68 -12.01
C ASN A 222 -3.30 -12.08 -10.99
N LEU A 223 -3.58 -10.91 -10.44
CA LEU A 223 -2.66 -10.22 -9.55
C LEU A 223 -2.40 -11.04 -8.29
N THR A 224 -1.12 -11.34 -8.02
CA THR A 224 -0.69 -12.15 -6.88
C THR A 224 -0.01 -11.31 -5.81
N SER A 225 0.64 -10.21 -6.18
CA SER A 225 1.36 -9.32 -5.26
C SER A 225 1.00 -7.86 -5.49
N LEU A 226 0.57 -7.19 -4.42
CA LEU A 226 0.27 -5.77 -4.40
C LEU A 226 1.08 -5.08 -3.30
N TYR A 227 1.95 -4.15 -3.72
CA TYR A 227 2.76 -3.35 -2.82
C TYR A 227 2.27 -1.90 -2.82
N VAL A 228 1.70 -1.47 -1.70
CA VAL A 228 1.21 -0.09 -1.49
C VAL A 228 1.73 0.48 -0.17
N GLU A 229 2.85 -0.05 0.34
CA GLU A 229 3.50 0.49 1.53
C GLU A 229 4.04 1.92 1.32
N ASP A 230 4.31 2.63 2.41
CA ASP A 230 4.88 3.98 2.42
C ASP A 230 4.10 4.96 1.53
N ASN A 231 2.79 5.04 1.78
CA ASN A 231 1.84 5.90 1.09
C ASN A 231 1.03 6.75 2.11
N GLN A 232 -0.06 7.38 1.68
CA GLN A 232 -0.87 8.28 2.50
C GLN A 232 -2.31 7.77 2.64
N LEU A 233 -2.52 6.46 2.58
CA LEU A 233 -3.86 5.87 2.65
C LEU A 233 -4.45 6.09 4.04
N SER A 234 -5.68 6.63 4.07
CA SER A 234 -6.42 6.89 5.31
C SER A 234 -7.31 5.72 5.75
N LYS A 235 -7.38 4.67 4.93
CA LYS A 235 -8.14 3.43 5.17
C LYS A 235 -7.65 2.33 4.23
N VAL A 236 -7.91 1.08 4.59
CA VAL A 236 -7.72 -0.06 3.70
C VAL A 236 -8.70 0.05 2.52
N PRO A 237 -8.25 -0.05 1.25
CA PRO A 237 -9.12 0.07 0.07
C PRO A 237 -9.92 -1.23 -0.18
N SER A 238 -10.75 -1.61 0.79
CA SER A 238 -11.44 -2.90 0.84
C SER A 238 -12.44 -3.14 -0.31
N VAL A 239 -13.01 -2.08 -0.89
CA VAL A 239 -13.95 -2.19 -2.01
C VAL A 239 -13.21 -2.58 -3.29
N SER A 240 -12.14 -1.87 -3.64
CA SER A 240 -11.38 -2.14 -4.87
C SER A 240 -10.61 -3.45 -4.81
N MET A 241 -10.17 -3.88 -3.62
CA MET A 241 -9.51 -5.18 -3.47
C MET A 241 -10.43 -6.39 -3.74
N ARG A 242 -11.76 -6.21 -3.80
CA ARG A 242 -12.69 -7.32 -4.14
C ARG A 242 -12.50 -7.84 -5.57
N ALA A 243 -11.91 -7.04 -6.45
CA ALA A 243 -11.61 -7.41 -7.83
C ALA A 243 -10.44 -8.40 -7.94
N ILE A 244 -9.47 -8.34 -7.02
CA ILE A 244 -8.18 -9.05 -7.08
C ILE A 244 -8.16 -10.31 -6.20
N ARG A 245 -8.97 -11.30 -6.56
CA ARG A 245 -9.19 -12.50 -5.72
C ARG A 245 -8.02 -13.49 -5.71
N GLN A 246 -7.06 -13.37 -6.62
CA GLN A 246 -5.85 -14.21 -6.65
C GLN A 246 -4.71 -13.64 -5.81
N LEU A 247 -4.94 -12.52 -5.12
CA LEU A 247 -3.94 -11.83 -4.33
C LEU A 247 -3.44 -12.72 -3.19
N ARG A 248 -2.13 -12.96 -3.15
CA ARG A 248 -1.44 -13.77 -2.15
C ARG A 248 -0.62 -12.91 -1.19
N VAL A 249 0.00 -11.84 -1.69
CA VAL A 249 0.85 -10.96 -0.89
C VAL A 249 0.29 -9.55 -0.95
N LEU A 250 0.01 -8.98 0.22
CA LEU A 250 -0.43 -7.60 0.36
C LEU A 250 0.46 -6.86 1.35
N ARG A 251 1.06 -5.76 0.90
CA ARG A 251 1.82 -4.85 1.76
C ARG A 251 1.16 -3.49 1.84
N LEU A 252 0.80 -3.10 3.06
CA LEU A 252 0.12 -1.86 3.42
C LEU A 252 0.90 -1.01 4.42
N GLY A 253 2.10 -1.43 4.82
CA GLY A 253 2.88 -0.77 5.86
C GLY A 253 3.15 0.71 5.59
N GLY A 254 3.48 1.50 6.61
CA GLY A 254 3.85 2.92 6.42
C GLY A 254 2.72 3.85 5.92
N ASN A 255 1.45 3.46 6.09
CA ASN A 255 0.27 4.30 5.78
C ASN A 255 -0.30 4.98 7.04
N PHE A 256 -1.43 5.69 6.94
CA PHE A 256 -2.02 6.46 8.05
C PHE A 256 -3.52 6.16 8.26
N PHE A 257 -3.86 5.02 8.85
CA PHE A 257 -5.26 4.73 9.21
C PHE A 257 -5.42 4.37 10.69
N PRO A 258 -6.44 4.92 11.38
CA PRO A 258 -6.55 4.81 12.83
C PRO A 258 -7.03 3.43 13.32
N GLN A 259 -7.66 2.66 12.44
CA GLN A 259 -8.34 1.42 12.77
C GLN A 259 -8.38 0.49 11.56
N LEU A 260 -8.22 -0.81 11.81
CA LEU A 260 -8.66 -1.87 10.90
C LEU A 260 -10.10 -2.27 11.23
N HIS A 261 -11.00 -2.13 10.27
CA HIS A 261 -12.42 -2.36 10.42
C HIS A 261 -12.82 -3.78 10.05
N THR A 262 -13.99 -4.22 10.54
CA THR A 262 -14.61 -5.49 10.15
C THR A 262 -14.67 -5.64 8.63
N GLY A 263 -14.06 -6.71 8.12
CA GLY A 263 -14.11 -7.07 6.70
C GLY A 263 -13.20 -6.25 5.79
N ASP A 264 -12.21 -5.50 6.32
CA ASP A 264 -11.23 -4.78 5.49
C ASP A 264 -10.48 -5.71 4.51
N PHE A 265 -10.31 -6.98 4.87
CA PHE A 265 -9.65 -8.02 4.08
C PHE A 265 -10.58 -9.16 3.64
N VAL A 266 -11.89 -8.93 3.65
CA VAL A 266 -12.92 -9.96 3.44
C VAL A 266 -12.71 -10.78 2.15
N ARG A 267 -12.67 -12.12 2.28
CA ARG A 267 -12.64 -13.08 1.15
C ARG A 267 -11.47 -12.90 0.18
N LEU A 268 -10.34 -12.40 0.67
CA LEU A 268 -9.08 -12.40 -0.09
C LEU A 268 -8.35 -13.73 0.09
N ASN A 269 -7.61 -14.17 -0.92
CA ASN A 269 -6.80 -15.40 -0.86
C ASN A 269 -5.36 -15.14 -0.38
N LEU A 270 -5.21 -14.21 0.57
CA LEU A 270 -3.90 -13.82 1.09
C LEU A 270 -3.19 -15.00 1.74
N GLU A 271 -1.91 -15.17 1.41
CA GLU A 271 -0.95 -16.01 2.13
C GLU A 271 -0.14 -15.19 3.14
N GLU A 272 0.20 -13.95 2.78
CA GLU A 272 0.98 -13.02 3.59
C GLU A 272 0.38 -11.61 3.57
N CYS A 273 0.24 -11.01 4.75
CA CYS A 273 -0.27 -9.64 4.90
C CYS A 273 0.64 -8.83 5.83
N PHE A 274 1.03 -7.65 5.37
CA PHE A 274 1.98 -6.75 6.01
C PHE A 274 1.31 -5.43 6.33
N VAL A 275 1.08 -5.19 7.62
CA VAL A 275 0.43 -4.00 8.19
C VAL A 275 1.27 -3.48 9.35
N GLU A 276 2.54 -3.22 9.08
CA GLU A 276 3.53 -2.65 10.01
C GLU A 276 3.68 -1.13 9.85
N ASN A 277 4.20 -0.44 10.87
CA ASN A 277 4.52 0.99 10.81
C ASN A 277 3.35 1.88 10.36
N ILE A 278 2.10 1.48 10.63
CA ILE A 278 0.92 2.30 10.35
C ILE A 278 0.83 3.41 11.38
N ALA A 279 1.02 4.64 10.93
CA ALA A 279 0.85 5.80 11.77
C ALA A 279 -0.64 5.98 12.11
N GLY A 280 -0.96 6.22 13.39
CA GLY A 280 -2.33 6.39 13.85
C GLY A 280 -3.06 5.11 14.22
N LEU A 281 -2.59 3.91 13.84
CA LEU A 281 -3.31 2.66 14.09
C LEU A 281 -3.39 2.38 15.59
N THR A 282 -4.60 2.44 16.14
CA THR A 282 -4.87 2.25 17.58
C THR A 282 -5.63 0.96 17.89
N LEU A 283 -6.36 0.44 16.91
CA LEU A 283 -7.37 -0.59 17.11
C LEU A 283 -7.47 -1.56 15.93
N ILE A 284 -7.57 -2.85 16.24
CA ILE A 284 -8.01 -3.89 15.32
C ILE A 284 -9.37 -4.40 15.76
N ASP A 285 -10.37 -4.19 14.90
CA ASP A 285 -11.77 -4.49 15.20
C ASP A 285 -12.11 -5.97 15.04
N ARG A 286 -13.28 -6.34 15.57
CA ARG A 286 -13.87 -7.67 15.39
C ARG A 286 -13.96 -8.01 13.91
N GLY A 287 -13.47 -9.18 13.52
CA GLY A 287 -13.51 -9.65 12.15
C GLY A 287 -12.79 -8.75 11.16
N ALA A 288 -11.81 -7.96 11.59
CA ALA A 288 -10.94 -7.22 10.67
C ALA A 288 -10.29 -8.18 9.66
N PHE A 289 -9.86 -9.35 10.14
CA PHE A 289 -9.38 -10.47 9.36
C PHE A 289 -10.44 -11.58 9.35
N TRP A 290 -11.42 -11.44 8.46
CA TRP A 290 -12.53 -12.39 8.31
C TRP A 290 -12.40 -13.20 7.02
N ASP A 291 -12.53 -14.52 7.14
CA ASP A 291 -12.59 -15.46 6.02
C ASP A 291 -11.34 -15.41 5.13
N LEU A 292 -10.20 -15.64 5.77
CA LEU A 292 -8.87 -15.68 5.14
C LEU A 292 -8.28 -17.10 5.26
N PRO A 293 -8.81 -18.07 4.51
CA PRO A 293 -8.47 -19.47 4.69
C PRO A 293 -7.02 -19.78 4.34
N TYR A 294 -6.36 -19.00 3.50
CA TYR A 294 -4.99 -19.27 3.03
C TYR A 294 -3.91 -18.52 3.82
N LEU A 295 -4.29 -17.61 4.73
CA LEU A 295 -3.34 -16.72 5.42
C LEU A 295 -2.42 -17.53 6.34
N LYS A 296 -1.11 -17.42 6.11
CA LYS A 296 -0.06 -18.10 6.87
C LYS A 296 0.69 -17.13 7.77
N THR A 297 0.91 -15.91 7.27
CA THR A 297 1.78 -14.93 7.91
C THR A 297 1.08 -13.59 7.97
N LEU A 298 1.02 -13.03 9.18
CA LEU A 298 0.47 -11.70 9.43
C LEU A 298 1.43 -10.85 10.25
N HIS A 299 1.86 -9.75 9.67
CA HIS A 299 2.71 -8.75 10.33
C HIS A 299 1.87 -7.56 10.75
N LEU A 300 1.76 -7.36 12.07
CA LEU A 300 1.10 -6.24 12.74
C LEU A 300 2.05 -5.56 13.74
N HIS A 301 3.36 -5.73 13.55
CA HIS A 301 4.38 -5.21 14.45
C HIS A 301 4.72 -3.75 14.17
N HIS A 302 5.41 -3.10 15.10
CA HIS A 302 5.89 -1.72 14.95
C HIS A 302 4.77 -0.70 14.65
N ASN A 303 3.53 -0.99 15.06
CA ASN A 303 2.45 -0.01 15.09
C ASN A 303 2.41 0.61 16.48
N ALA A 304 3.28 1.61 16.71
CA ALA A 304 3.56 2.18 18.03
C ALA A 304 2.34 2.75 18.79
N GLN A 305 1.18 2.90 18.14
CA GLN A 305 -0.05 3.39 18.75
C GLN A 305 -1.10 2.29 18.94
N LEU A 306 -0.86 1.06 18.48
CA LEU A 306 -1.82 -0.04 18.52
C LEU A 306 -1.98 -0.52 19.97
N GLN A 307 -3.15 -0.24 20.56
CA GLN A 307 -3.45 -0.49 21.96
C GLN A 307 -4.40 -1.67 22.18
N PHE A 308 -5.23 -2.01 21.18
CA PHE A 308 -6.24 -3.05 21.35
C PHE A 308 -6.40 -3.92 20.11
N VAL A 309 -6.50 -5.23 20.36
CA VAL A 309 -6.89 -6.24 19.37
C VAL A 309 -8.12 -6.96 19.91
N ASP A 310 -9.21 -6.92 19.16
CA ASP A 310 -10.45 -7.61 19.53
C ASP A 310 -10.26 -9.13 19.62
N GLU A 311 -10.93 -9.77 20.59
CA GLU A 311 -10.86 -11.22 20.82
C GLU A 311 -11.28 -12.05 19.60
N GLN A 312 -12.14 -11.49 18.74
CA GLN A 312 -12.62 -12.08 17.51
C GLN A 312 -12.10 -11.30 16.29
N ALA A 313 -10.93 -10.68 16.36
CA ALA A 313 -10.31 -10.02 15.21
C ALA A 313 -10.02 -11.00 14.05
N PHE A 314 -9.74 -12.28 14.37
CA PHE A 314 -9.35 -13.33 13.42
C PHE A 314 -10.42 -14.41 13.33
N ILE A 315 -11.38 -14.26 12.41
CA ILE A 315 -12.49 -15.20 12.22
C ILE A 315 -12.25 -16.01 10.95
N ASN A 316 -12.30 -17.34 11.06
CA ASN A 316 -12.03 -18.27 9.97
C ASN A 316 -10.65 -18.05 9.30
N VAL A 317 -9.59 -18.07 10.13
CA VAL A 317 -8.19 -17.95 9.69
C VAL A 317 -7.38 -19.20 10.11
N PRO A 318 -7.78 -20.41 9.66
CA PRO A 318 -7.31 -21.68 10.22
C PRO A 318 -5.83 -21.99 9.94
N ASN A 319 -5.23 -21.33 8.94
CA ASN A 319 -3.89 -21.64 8.45
C ASN A 319 -2.80 -20.71 8.99
N LEU A 320 -3.14 -19.75 9.86
CA LEU A 320 -2.18 -18.79 10.39
C LEU A 320 -1.10 -19.50 11.21
N ARG A 321 0.16 -19.19 10.92
CA ARG A 321 1.35 -19.76 11.56
C ARG A 321 2.23 -18.72 12.21
N ILE A 322 2.22 -17.49 11.71
CA ILE A 322 3.04 -16.39 12.23
C ILE A 322 2.13 -15.18 12.44
N LEU A 323 2.08 -14.71 13.69
CA LEU A 323 1.41 -13.47 14.08
C LEU A 323 2.41 -12.56 14.78
N SER A 324 2.82 -11.49 14.11
CA SER A 324 3.77 -10.54 14.69
C SER A 324 3.06 -9.34 15.29
N LEU A 325 3.17 -9.16 16.61
CA LEU A 325 2.54 -8.07 17.38
C LEU A 325 3.55 -7.33 18.26
N HIS A 326 4.86 -7.51 18.04
CA HIS A 326 5.89 -6.81 18.79
C HIS A 326 5.99 -5.33 18.41
N GLY A 327 6.55 -4.50 19.29
CA GLY A 327 6.75 -3.07 19.01
C GLY A 327 5.43 -2.29 18.87
N ASN A 328 4.39 -2.72 19.58
CA ASN A 328 3.10 -2.04 19.64
C ASN A 328 2.91 -1.41 21.03
N ASN A 329 1.70 -0.95 21.34
CA ASN A 329 1.33 -0.36 22.61
C ASN A 329 0.28 -1.19 23.36
N LEU A 330 0.36 -2.52 23.23
CA LEU A 330 -0.61 -3.44 23.82
C LEU A 330 -0.35 -3.60 25.32
N SER A 331 -1.36 -3.34 26.14
CA SER A 331 -1.33 -3.68 27.58
C SER A 331 -1.60 -5.15 27.85
N ALA A 332 -2.36 -5.82 26.99
CA ALA A 332 -2.64 -7.24 27.09
C ALA A 332 -3.09 -7.82 25.73
N LEU A 333 -3.08 -9.16 25.63
CA LEU A 333 -3.70 -9.88 24.52
C LEU A 333 -4.58 -11.00 25.09
N SER A 334 -5.87 -11.00 24.73
CA SER A 334 -6.81 -12.03 25.19
C SER A 334 -6.44 -13.43 24.68
N LYS A 335 -6.59 -14.45 25.53
CA LYS A 335 -6.42 -15.87 25.15
C LYS A 335 -7.37 -16.30 24.03
N GLU A 336 -8.53 -15.66 23.92
CA GLU A 336 -9.53 -15.97 22.90
C GLU A 336 -9.00 -15.69 21.48
N VAL A 337 -8.09 -14.72 21.32
CA VAL A 337 -7.41 -14.42 20.04
C VAL A 337 -6.71 -15.66 19.50
N VAL A 338 -6.01 -16.41 20.37
CA VAL A 338 -5.19 -17.56 19.96
C VAL A 338 -5.93 -18.90 20.00
N LYS A 339 -7.07 -18.96 20.69
CA LYS A 339 -7.87 -20.18 20.88
C LYS A 339 -8.49 -20.69 19.58
N SER A 340 -8.84 -19.79 18.66
CA SER A 340 -9.47 -20.10 17.39
C SER A 340 -8.54 -20.82 16.40
N PHE A 341 -7.23 -20.63 16.52
CA PHE A 341 -6.27 -21.23 15.60
C PHE A 341 -6.11 -22.72 15.86
N GLN A 342 -6.01 -23.53 14.82
CA GLN A 342 -5.87 -24.99 14.96
C GLN A 342 -4.43 -25.48 14.80
N LYS A 343 -3.60 -24.73 14.07
CA LYS A 343 -2.22 -25.08 13.71
C LYS A 343 -1.20 -24.50 14.71
N PRO A 344 0.04 -25.03 14.74
CA PRO A 344 1.14 -24.40 15.47
C PRO A 344 1.31 -22.94 15.08
N LEU A 345 1.29 -22.06 16.08
CA LEU A 345 1.32 -20.61 15.91
C LEU A 345 2.56 -20.04 16.60
N GLN A 346 3.32 -19.23 15.88
CA GLN A 346 4.38 -18.39 16.43
C GLN A 346 3.83 -16.98 16.63
N ILE A 347 3.98 -16.46 17.85
CA ILE A 347 3.51 -15.12 18.20
C ILE A 347 4.66 -14.30 18.79
N SER A 348 4.83 -13.06 18.35
CA SER A 348 5.76 -12.11 18.97
C SER A 348 5.00 -10.99 19.65
N LEU A 349 5.30 -10.75 20.94
CA LEU A 349 4.66 -9.72 21.77
C LEU A 349 5.68 -8.84 22.52
N HIS A 350 6.98 -9.06 22.32
CA HIS A 350 8.01 -8.24 22.95
C HIS A 350 7.87 -6.76 22.56
N GLN A 351 8.49 -5.85 23.32
CA GLN A 351 8.36 -4.40 23.09
C GLN A 351 6.89 -3.93 23.09
N ASN A 352 6.11 -4.43 24.05
CA ASN A 352 4.78 -3.92 24.40
C ASN A 352 4.74 -3.64 25.91
N PRO A 353 4.01 -2.62 26.37
CA PRO A 353 3.84 -2.34 27.79
C PRO A 353 2.83 -3.30 28.44
N LEU A 354 3.18 -4.59 28.53
CA LEU A 354 2.27 -5.62 29.01
C LEU A 354 2.01 -5.48 30.51
N VAL A 355 0.74 -5.36 30.91
CA VAL A 355 0.32 -5.38 32.31
C VAL A 355 0.22 -6.84 32.76
N CYS A 356 1.04 -7.21 33.74
CA CYS A 356 1.14 -8.58 34.23
C CYS A 356 0.07 -8.96 35.24
N ASP A 357 -1.17 -9.00 34.76
CA ASP A 357 -2.35 -9.41 35.49
C ASP A 357 -2.98 -10.68 34.89
N CYS A 358 -4.22 -10.96 35.29
CA CYS A 358 -5.09 -12.00 34.74
C CYS A 358 -5.10 -12.10 33.20
N ASN A 359 -5.04 -10.97 32.47
CA ASN A 359 -5.28 -10.92 31.03
C ASN A 359 -4.14 -11.59 30.26
N ILE A 360 -2.93 -11.62 30.83
CA ILE A 360 -1.77 -12.30 30.26
C ILE A 360 -1.37 -13.55 31.04
N ARG A 361 -2.15 -14.00 32.04
CA ARG A 361 -1.86 -15.20 32.84
C ARG A 361 -1.54 -16.41 31.95
N TRP A 362 -2.31 -16.59 30.88
CA TRP A 362 -2.14 -17.66 29.90
C TRP A 362 -0.78 -17.63 29.19
N ILE A 363 -0.18 -16.45 29.01
CA ILE A 363 1.15 -16.27 28.41
C ILE A 363 2.21 -16.78 29.38
N SER A 364 2.08 -16.46 30.67
CA SER A 364 2.99 -16.95 31.71
C SER A 364 2.92 -18.47 31.87
N GLU A 365 1.71 -19.06 31.82
CA GLU A 365 1.50 -20.52 31.83
C GLU A 365 2.25 -21.21 30.68
N ILE A 366 2.09 -20.73 29.45
CA ILE A 366 2.78 -21.28 28.27
C ILE A 366 4.31 -21.19 28.39
N LEU A 367 4.82 -20.05 28.88
CA LEU A 367 6.26 -19.84 29.05
C LEU A 367 6.85 -20.80 30.10
N LYS A 368 6.11 -21.10 31.19
CA LYS A 368 6.53 -22.06 32.23
C LYS A 368 6.49 -23.51 31.78
N GLU A 369 5.43 -23.91 31.06
CA GLU A 369 5.32 -25.26 30.49
C GLU A 369 6.39 -25.52 29.41
N GLY A 370 6.91 -24.44 28.83
CA GLY A 370 7.92 -24.46 27.79
C GLY A 370 7.29 -24.43 26.39
N ASN A 371 7.81 -23.55 25.53
CA ASN A 371 7.32 -23.32 24.17
C ASN A 371 7.19 -24.57 23.28
N ASN A 372 7.89 -25.67 23.60
CA ASN A 372 7.83 -26.93 22.84
C ASN A 372 6.71 -27.86 23.30
N ALA A 373 6.13 -27.64 24.48
CA ALA A 373 5.04 -28.44 25.04
C ALA A 373 3.67 -27.97 24.55
N THR A 374 3.57 -26.74 24.04
CA THR A 374 2.31 -26.14 23.61
C THR A 374 2.31 -25.87 22.10
N ARG A 375 1.12 -25.70 21.53
CA ARG A 375 0.94 -25.33 20.13
C ARG A 375 1.37 -23.88 19.83
N ILE A 376 1.47 -23.04 20.86
CA ILE A 376 1.74 -21.61 20.74
C ILE A 376 3.19 -21.37 21.16
N LYS A 377 4.00 -20.92 20.22
CA LYS A 377 5.39 -20.55 20.47
C LYS A 377 5.49 -19.04 20.62
N ILE A 378 5.81 -18.57 21.82
CA ILE A 378 6.06 -17.15 22.08
C ILE A 378 7.50 -16.84 21.70
N LEU A 379 7.68 -15.82 20.86
CA LEU A 379 8.97 -15.35 20.35
C LEU A 379 9.44 -14.10 21.13
N GLY A 380 10.73 -14.07 21.41
CA GLY A 380 11.38 -12.99 22.16
C GLY A 380 11.13 -13.06 23.67
N THR A 381 11.83 -12.21 24.42
CA THR A 381 11.65 -12.07 25.87
C THR A 381 10.52 -11.09 26.15
N LEU A 382 9.55 -11.49 26.97
CA LEU A 382 8.44 -10.64 27.40
C LEU A 382 8.72 -10.06 28.78
N GLU A 383 8.40 -8.79 28.95
CA GLU A 383 8.60 -8.01 30.17
C GLU A 383 7.27 -7.36 30.59
N CYS A 384 7.03 -7.33 31.89
CA CYS A 384 5.95 -6.59 32.51
C CYS A 384 6.25 -5.10 32.50
N ASP A 385 5.26 -4.30 32.14
CA ASP A 385 5.27 -2.87 32.39
C ASP A 385 5.09 -2.60 33.88
N GLY A 386 5.89 -1.70 34.43
CA GLY A 386 5.96 -1.46 35.87
C GLY A 386 6.74 -0.19 36.21
N PRO A 387 6.43 0.45 37.35
CA PRO A 387 6.91 1.80 37.67
C PRO A 387 8.41 1.89 38.02
N VAL A 388 9.10 0.77 38.27
CA VAL A 388 10.50 0.79 38.77
C VAL A 388 11.40 -0.21 38.06
N GLU A 389 10.96 -1.45 37.87
CA GLU A 389 11.73 -2.49 37.17
C GLU A 389 10.84 -3.30 36.23
N ARG A 390 11.41 -3.70 35.10
CA ARG A 390 10.77 -4.60 34.15
C ARG A 390 10.98 -6.03 34.62
N VAL A 391 9.87 -6.71 34.93
CA VAL A 391 9.89 -8.11 35.39
C VAL A 391 9.70 -9.04 34.20
N PRO A 392 10.57 -10.03 33.96
CA PRO A 392 10.34 -11.01 32.90
C PRO A 392 9.07 -11.82 33.15
N VAL A 393 8.18 -11.94 32.16
CA VAL A 393 6.91 -12.69 32.31
C VAL A 393 7.14 -14.16 32.67
N LEU A 394 8.28 -14.73 32.25
CA LEU A 394 8.70 -16.10 32.59
C LEU A 394 8.93 -16.31 34.09
N SER A 395 9.30 -15.25 34.83
CA SER A 395 9.56 -15.32 36.27
C SER A 395 8.31 -15.22 37.14
N LEU A 396 7.17 -14.83 36.57
CA LEU A 396 5.90 -14.72 37.29
C LEU A 396 5.44 -16.09 37.77
N ASP A 397 4.66 -16.15 38.84
CA ASP A 397 3.97 -17.38 39.21
C ASP A 397 2.49 -17.36 38.84
N PRO A 398 2.03 -18.16 37.84
CA PRO A 398 0.63 -18.22 37.45
C PRO A 398 -0.33 -18.54 38.60
N SER A 399 0.15 -19.26 39.63
CA SER A 399 -0.67 -19.58 40.81
C SER A 399 -1.05 -18.34 41.64
N GLN A 400 -0.25 -17.28 41.56
CA GLN A 400 -0.43 -16.02 42.29
C GLN A 400 -1.22 -14.98 41.48
N ILE A 401 -1.44 -15.22 40.18
CA ILE A 401 -2.20 -14.33 39.31
C ILE A 401 -3.66 -14.79 39.31
N PRO A 402 -4.66 -13.91 39.56
CA PRO A 402 -6.07 -14.30 39.51
C PRO A 402 -6.52 -14.87 38.15
N GLU A 403 -7.46 -15.82 38.15
CA GLU A 403 -8.04 -16.38 36.91
C GLU A 403 -8.96 -15.39 36.20
N ASN A 404 -9.65 -14.56 36.98
CA ASN A 404 -10.63 -13.58 36.53
C ASN A 404 -10.23 -12.20 37.06
N CYS A 405 -10.66 -11.16 36.38
CA CYS A 405 -10.39 -9.79 36.78
C CYS A 405 -11.45 -8.80 36.31
N PRO A 406 -11.61 -7.68 37.05
CA PRO A 406 -12.51 -6.62 36.65
C PRO A 406 -12.08 -5.98 35.32
N PRO A 407 -12.99 -5.29 34.65
CA PRO A 407 -12.68 -4.64 33.38
C PRO A 407 -11.67 -3.51 33.55
N VAL A 408 -10.82 -3.30 32.54
CA VAL A 408 -9.88 -2.17 32.48
C VAL A 408 -10.01 -1.52 31.11
N LEU A 409 -10.33 -0.23 31.09
CA LEU A 409 -10.49 0.52 29.84
C LEU A 409 -9.13 0.74 29.16
N VAL A 410 -9.14 0.70 27.84
CA VAL A 410 -7.95 0.83 26.99
C VAL A 410 -7.98 2.17 26.26
N GLY A 411 -6.85 2.87 26.30
CA GLY A 411 -6.69 4.20 25.73
C GLY A 411 -7.17 5.32 26.67
N SER A 412 -7.27 6.53 26.12
CA SER A 412 -7.65 7.72 26.91
C SER A 412 -9.15 7.73 27.23
N THR A 413 -9.47 7.64 28.51
CA THR A 413 -10.85 7.60 29.00
C THR A 413 -11.46 8.97 29.27
N ASN A 414 -10.64 10.03 29.39
CA ASN A 414 -11.07 11.41 29.65
C ASN A 414 -10.71 12.31 28.47
N LEU A 415 -11.54 12.28 27.42
CA LEU A 415 -11.31 13.02 26.18
C LEU A 415 -12.35 14.11 25.98
N THR A 416 -11.91 15.30 25.58
CA THR A 416 -12.79 16.35 25.04
C THR A 416 -12.73 16.31 23.52
N VAL A 417 -13.88 16.10 22.89
CA VAL A 417 -14.05 16.05 21.45
C VAL A 417 -14.75 17.32 21.00
N ASN A 418 -14.10 18.11 20.16
CA ASN A 418 -14.70 19.28 19.53
C ASN A 418 -15.17 18.90 18.12
N LYS A 419 -16.45 19.13 17.81
CA LYS A 419 -17.04 18.86 16.50
C LYS A 419 -17.95 19.99 16.06
N LYS A 420 -18.05 20.20 14.75
CA LYS A 420 -19.01 21.14 14.17
C LYS A 420 -20.36 20.48 13.94
N ILE A 421 -21.42 21.28 13.93
CA ILE A 421 -22.77 20.82 13.56
C ILE A 421 -22.72 20.08 12.21
N GLY A 422 -23.41 18.95 12.10
CA GLY A 422 -23.48 18.15 10.88
C GLY A 422 -22.34 17.14 10.69
N GLU A 423 -21.22 17.28 11.42
CA GLU A 423 -20.14 16.31 11.37
C GLU A 423 -20.54 14.96 11.97
N GLY A 424 -19.76 13.91 11.71
CA GLY A 424 -19.86 12.63 12.38
C GLY A 424 -18.70 12.42 13.34
N HIS A 425 -18.92 11.62 14.39
CA HIS A 425 -17.86 11.16 15.26
C HIS A 425 -18.10 9.74 15.76
N VAL A 426 -17.02 9.00 16.00
CA VAL A 426 -17.05 7.67 16.59
C VAL A 426 -16.32 7.72 17.92
N PHE A 427 -17.06 7.61 19.01
CA PHE A 427 -16.52 7.48 20.35
C PHE A 427 -16.02 6.05 20.54
N GLN A 428 -14.71 5.91 20.75
CA GLN A 428 -14.07 4.61 20.91
C GLN A 428 -14.11 4.20 22.38
N CYS A 429 -14.60 2.99 22.66
CA CYS A 429 -14.50 2.40 23.99
C CYS A 429 -14.16 0.92 23.90
N ARG A 430 -13.06 0.55 24.55
CA ARG A 430 -12.48 -0.79 24.54
C ARG A 430 -12.02 -1.11 25.96
N ALA A 431 -12.13 -2.37 26.36
CA ALA A 431 -11.72 -2.81 27.67
C ALA A 431 -11.14 -4.23 27.60
N HIS A 432 -10.11 -4.46 28.42
CA HIS A 432 -9.71 -5.81 28.81
C HIS A 432 -10.52 -6.27 30.03
N GLY A 433 -10.52 -7.56 30.34
CA GLY A 433 -11.23 -8.13 31.47
C GLY A 433 -11.56 -9.60 31.26
N LEU A 434 -11.61 -10.36 32.35
CA LEU A 434 -11.94 -11.78 32.36
C LEU A 434 -13.02 -12.07 33.41
N PRO A 435 -14.24 -12.50 33.01
CA PRO A 435 -14.72 -12.68 31.64
C PRO A 435 -14.80 -11.38 30.82
N SER A 436 -14.83 -11.53 29.49
CA SER A 436 -14.87 -10.40 28.55
C SER A 436 -16.01 -9.42 28.88
N PRO A 437 -15.70 -8.12 29.05
CA PRO A 437 -16.68 -7.15 29.52
C PRO A 437 -17.70 -6.78 28.44
N LYS A 438 -18.93 -6.49 28.87
CA LYS A 438 -19.94 -5.87 28.02
C LYS A 438 -19.76 -4.36 28.07
N ILE A 439 -19.83 -3.71 26.91
CA ILE A 439 -19.76 -2.25 26.79
C ILE A 439 -21.16 -1.66 26.72
N LEU A 440 -21.40 -0.66 27.55
CA LEU A 440 -22.63 0.12 27.65
C LEU A 440 -22.31 1.61 27.51
N TRP A 441 -23.22 2.36 26.89
CA TRP A 441 -23.12 3.81 26.76
C TRP A 441 -24.25 4.51 27.50
N ILE A 442 -23.90 5.54 28.26
CA ILE A 442 -24.83 6.44 28.92
C ILE A 442 -24.73 7.80 28.22
N LEU A 443 -25.86 8.27 27.71
CA LEU A 443 -25.98 9.55 27.01
C LEU A 443 -25.98 10.73 27.99
N PRO A 444 -25.74 11.98 27.53
CA PRO A 444 -25.75 13.16 28.39
C PRO A 444 -27.05 13.37 29.19
N GLU A 445 -28.18 12.92 28.64
CA GLU A 445 -29.50 12.92 29.26
C GLU A 445 -29.71 11.84 30.34
N GLY A 446 -28.70 10.98 30.58
CA GLY A 446 -28.75 9.87 31.53
C GLY A 446 -29.35 8.57 30.97
N ARG A 447 -29.84 8.56 29.73
CA ARG A 447 -30.38 7.36 29.08
C ARG A 447 -29.26 6.38 28.73
N VAL A 448 -29.45 5.11 29.08
CA VAL A 448 -28.59 4.01 28.64
C VAL A 448 -28.96 3.63 27.21
N LEU A 449 -27.99 3.69 26.30
CA LEU A 449 -28.16 3.28 24.92
C LEU A 449 -28.19 1.75 24.86
N ASN A 450 -29.36 1.18 24.59
CA ASN A 450 -29.55 -0.25 24.39
C ASN A 450 -29.54 -0.60 22.88
N GLN A 451 -29.46 -1.89 22.56
CA GLN A 451 -29.50 -2.38 21.16
C GLN A 451 -30.82 -2.07 20.43
N THR A 452 -31.85 -1.58 21.12
CA THR A 452 -33.15 -1.17 20.56
C THR A 452 -33.31 0.35 20.42
N SER A 453 -32.21 1.11 20.50
CA SER A 453 -32.22 2.55 20.20
C SER A 453 -32.65 2.79 18.75
N ASN A 454 -33.85 3.38 18.57
CA ASN A 454 -34.42 3.72 17.27
C ASN A 454 -33.88 5.03 16.67
N ASP A 455 -32.92 5.72 17.31
CA ASP A 455 -32.30 6.90 16.70
C ASP A 455 -31.32 6.45 15.60
N PRO A 456 -31.62 6.68 14.31
CA PRO A 456 -30.76 6.23 13.21
C PRO A 456 -29.40 6.92 13.19
N ARG A 457 -29.23 8.04 13.91
CA ARG A 457 -27.96 8.78 14.00
C ARG A 457 -26.97 8.15 14.96
N MET A 458 -27.46 7.39 15.94
CA MET A 458 -26.67 6.77 16.99
C MET A 458 -26.56 5.27 16.76
N ARG A 459 -25.37 4.82 16.38
CA ARG A 459 -25.13 3.41 16.03
C ARG A 459 -24.03 2.84 16.90
N LEU A 460 -24.35 1.76 17.62
CA LEU A 460 -23.35 0.94 18.27
C LEU A 460 -22.62 0.12 17.21
N LYS A 461 -21.31 0.33 17.09
CA LYS A 461 -20.40 -0.53 16.33
C LYS A 461 -19.75 -1.52 17.28
N GLY A 462 -19.64 -2.79 16.86
CA GLY A 462 -18.90 -3.78 17.63
C GLY A 462 -17.42 -3.38 17.78
N PRO A 463 -16.73 -3.81 18.85
CA PRO A 463 -17.21 -4.37 20.13
C PRO A 463 -17.58 -3.31 21.19
N GLY A 464 -18.12 -2.14 20.83
CA GLY A 464 -18.58 -1.16 21.84
C GLY A 464 -18.34 0.31 21.53
N SER A 465 -18.09 0.68 20.27
CA SER A 465 -17.92 2.09 19.88
C SER A 465 -19.26 2.71 19.53
N LEU A 466 -19.44 4.00 19.84
CA LEU A 466 -20.65 4.75 19.54
C LEU A 466 -20.39 5.69 18.36
N GLU A 467 -21.01 5.42 17.22
CA GLU A 467 -21.05 6.34 16.09
C GLU A 467 -22.24 7.29 16.26
N LEU A 468 -21.98 8.59 16.13
CA LEU A 468 -22.97 9.64 16.12
C LEU A 468 -22.81 10.48 14.83
N HIS A 469 -23.79 10.42 13.94
CA HIS A 469 -23.82 11.23 12.72
C HIS A 469 -25.25 11.41 12.16
N PRO A 470 -25.68 12.63 11.80
CA PRO A 470 -25.01 13.91 12.04
C PRO A 470 -25.15 14.39 13.50
N ILE A 471 -24.12 15.09 13.98
CA ILE A 471 -24.08 15.75 15.29
C ILE A 471 -24.97 17.00 15.28
N ARG A 472 -25.80 17.14 16.31
CA ARG A 472 -26.71 18.28 16.56
C ARG A 472 -26.27 19.09 17.78
N PRO A 473 -26.71 20.35 17.92
CA PRO A 473 -26.44 21.15 19.13
C PRO A 473 -26.91 20.48 20.44
N SER A 474 -28.05 19.78 20.39
CA SER A 474 -28.63 19.05 21.54
C SER A 474 -27.81 17.83 21.96
N ASP A 475 -26.93 17.32 21.10
CA ASP A 475 -26.08 16.17 21.42
C ASP A 475 -24.88 16.58 22.33
N ARG A 476 -24.70 17.89 22.59
CA ARG A 476 -23.66 18.38 23.49
C ARG A 476 -23.80 17.74 24.87
N GLY A 477 -22.68 17.32 25.44
CA GLY A 477 -22.62 16.93 26.83
C GLY A 477 -21.60 15.83 27.07
N THR A 478 -21.83 15.10 28.16
CA THR A 478 -20.93 14.06 28.64
C THR A 478 -21.48 12.69 28.28
N TYR A 479 -20.71 11.94 27.49
CA TYR A 479 -20.97 10.56 27.14
C TYR A 479 -20.14 9.67 28.05
N THR A 480 -20.77 8.71 28.71
CA THR A 480 -20.09 7.79 29.62
C THR A 480 -20.09 6.40 29.04
N CYS A 481 -18.91 5.82 28.85
CA CYS A 481 -18.76 4.41 28.54
C CYS A 481 -18.57 3.61 29.84
N VAL A 482 -19.32 2.51 29.98
CA VAL A 482 -19.18 1.57 31.08
C VAL A 482 -18.83 0.20 30.52
N ALA A 483 -17.68 -0.33 30.94
CA ALA A 483 -17.29 -1.71 30.70
C ALA A 483 -17.62 -2.53 31.95
N GLU A 484 -18.45 -3.58 31.81
CA GLU A 484 -18.95 -4.35 32.94
C GLU A 484 -18.72 -5.85 32.75
N ASN A 485 -18.23 -6.51 33.79
CA ASN A 485 -18.28 -7.96 33.93
C ASN A 485 -18.71 -8.35 35.35
N LEU A 486 -18.74 -9.65 35.65
CA LEU A 486 -19.21 -10.16 36.94
C LEU A 486 -18.35 -9.77 38.15
N LEU A 487 -17.15 -9.20 37.95
CA LEU A 487 -16.26 -8.75 39.01
C LEU A 487 -16.24 -7.24 39.21
N GLY A 488 -16.82 -6.45 38.31
CA GLY A 488 -16.90 -5.01 38.49
C GLY A 488 -17.13 -4.23 37.21
N GLN A 489 -16.89 -2.91 37.30
CA GLN A 489 -17.12 -1.96 36.23
C GLN A 489 -15.92 -1.00 36.09
N ALA A 490 -15.61 -0.63 34.84
CA ALA A 490 -14.70 0.46 34.53
C ALA A 490 -15.44 1.55 33.75
N ILE A 491 -15.21 2.81 34.11
CA ILE A 491 -15.99 3.96 33.62
C ILE A 491 -15.05 4.92 32.90
N GLY A 492 -15.43 5.31 31.67
CA GLY A 492 -14.75 6.31 30.86
C GLY A 492 -15.71 7.45 30.50
N VAL A 493 -15.21 8.67 30.47
CA VAL A 493 -16.01 9.88 30.36
C VAL A 493 -15.50 10.75 29.21
N MET A 494 -16.35 10.98 28.21
CA MET A 494 -16.01 11.75 27.03
C MET A 494 -16.91 12.97 26.90
N GLN A 495 -16.31 14.15 26.76
CA GLN A 495 -17.07 15.39 26.62
C GLN A 495 -17.17 15.78 25.14
N LEU A 496 -18.40 15.85 24.61
CA LEU A 496 -18.67 16.38 23.27
C LEU A 496 -18.99 17.87 23.36
N LYS A 497 -18.12 18.70 22.76
CA LYS A 497 -18.38 20.10 22.49
C LYS A 497 -18.81 20.25 21.04
N VAL A 498 -19.94 20.92 20.85
CA VAL A 498 -20.51 21.19 19.52
C VAL A 498 -20.38 22.67 19.23
N ASP A 499 -19.56 22.98 18.23
CA ASP A 499 -19.33 24.33 17.72
C ASP A 499 -20.41 24.69 16.71
N ASN A 500 -20.93 25.91 16.84
CA ASN A 500 -21.88 26.45 15.87
C ASN A 500 -21.18 26.69 14.53
N ILE A 501 -21.97 26.67 13.46
CA ILE A 501 -21.52 27.07 12.13
C ILE A 501 -22.11 28.45 11.85
N ASP A 502 -21.26 29.40 11.49
CA ASP A 502 -21.71 30.71 11.04
C ASP A 502 -22.34 30.59 9.65
N ILE A 503 -23.65 30.80 9.61
CA ILE A 503 -24.42 30.83 8.36
C ILE A 503 -24.40 32.27 7.86
N HIS A 504 -23.69 32.50 6.76
CA HIS A 504 -23.73 33.78 6.06
C HIS A 504 -24.86 33.75 5.03
N LEU A 505 -25.86 34.61 5.23
CA LEU A 505 -26.95 34.84 4.27
C LEU A 505 -26.53 35.96 3.31
N PHE A 506 -26.64 35.69 2.03
CA PHE A 506 -26.39 36.65 0.95
C PHE A 506 -27.69 36.88 0.21
N PRO A 507 -28.16 38.13 0.05
CA PRO A 507 -29.32 38.42 -0.76
C PRO A 507 -29.02 38.10 -2.23
N GLN A 508 -29.82 37.23 -2.83
CA GLN A 508 -29.76 36.88 -4.25
C GLN A 508 -30.68 37.79 -5.08
N SER A 509 -31.87 38.11 -4.56
CA SER A 509 -32.79 39.06 -5.18
C SER A 509 -33.73 39.69 -4.13
N VAL A 510 -34.16 40.93 -4.39
CA VAL A 510 -35.08 41.67 -3.52
C VAL A 510 -36.23 42.19 -4.38
N ALA A 511 -37.45 41.76 -4.07
CA ALA A 511 -38.70 42.22 -4.67
C ALA A 511 -39.55 42.93 -3.62
N ALA A 512 -40.61 43.64 -4.05
CA ALA A 512 -41.51 44.36 -3.14
C ALA A 512 -42.27 43.43 -2.16
N THR A 513 -42.39 42.14 -2.48
CA THR A 513 -43.16 41.15 -1.69
C THR A 513 -42.31 40.01 -1.13
N PHE A 514 -41.06 39.85 -1.56
CA PHE A 514 -40.18 38.78 -1.07
C PHE A 514 -38.71 39.13 -1.26
N VAL A 515 -37.86 38.51 -0.43
CA VAL A 515 -36.40 38.52 -0.57
C VAL A 515 -35.94 37.09 -0.78
N THR A 516 -35.16 36.84 -1.82
CA THR A 516 -34.47 35.56 -2.01
C THR A 516 -33.06 35.69 -1.45
N VAL A 517 -32.69 34.77 -0.56
CA VAL A 517 -31.35 34.68 0.02
C VAL A 517 -30.71 33.34 -0.33
N VAL A 518 -29.40 33.33 -0.50
CA VAL A 518 -28.56 32.12 -0.58
C VAL A 518 -27.63 32.11 0.61
N TRP A 519 -27.19 30.92 1.04
CA TRP A 519 -26.20 30.81 2.12
C TRP A 519 -25.08 29.84 1.77
N ASN A 520 -23.95 29.98 2.46
CA ASN A 520 -22.74 29.17 2.28
C ASN A 520 -22.90 27.66 2.65
N GLY A 521 -24.06 27.24 3.16
CA GLY A 521 -24.25 25.93 3.78
C GLY A 521 -24.62 24.78 2.82
N THR A 522 -24.89 25.04 1.55
CA THR A 522 -25.51 24.04 0.65
C THR A 522 -24.55 23.42 -0.36
N ALA A 523 -23.51 22.73 0.12
CA ALA A 523 -22.77 21.82 -0.77
C ALA A 523 -22.70 20.36 -0.28
N ARG A 524 -22.66 20.06 1.04
CA ARG A 524 -22.42 18.66 1.49
C ARG A 524 -23.07 18.19 2.81
N ASN A 525 -23.69 19.04 3.62
CA ASN A 525 -24.17 18.64 4.95
C ASN A 525 -25.68 18.85 5.09
N ALA A 526 -26.41 17.80 5.48
CA ALA A 526 -27.80 17.89 5.88
C ALA A 526 -27.87 18.61 7.24
N PHE A 527 -28.20 19.89 7.24
CA PHE A 527 -28.48 20.64 8.47
C PHE A 527 -29.89 20.28 8.97
N PRO A 528 -30.12 20.17 10.30
CA PRO A 528 -31.47 20.02 10.83
C PRO A 528 -32.31 21.27 10.55
N GLU A 529 -33.63 21.11 10.59
CA GLU A 529 -34.66 22.15 10.40
C GLU A 529 -34.27 23.48 11.09
N TYR A 530 -34.28 24.57 10.32
CA TYR A 530 -34.04 25.92 10.81
C TYR A 530 -35.27 26.78 10.55
N GLU A 531 -35.62 27.61 11.54
CA GLU A 531 -36.66 28.62 11.40
C GLU A 531 -35.98 29.98 11.23
N ILE A 532 -36.14 30.60 10.06
CA ILE A 532 -35.68 31.97 9.83
C ILE A 532 -36.73 32.90 10.42
N VAL A 533 -36.54 33.31 11.67
CA VAL A 533 -37.42 34.27 12.34
C VAL A 533 -36.99 35.69 11.95
N TYR A 534 -37.79 36.36 11.13
CA TYR A 534 -37.66 37.79 10.88
C TYR A 534 -38.29 38.55 12.07
N ARG A 535 -37.53 39.45 12.69
CA ARG A 535 -38.01 40.32 13.78
C ARG A 535 -38.15 41.75 13.30
#